data_AF-A0A3N9X929-F1
#
_entry.id   AF-A0A3N9X929-F1
#
_cell.length_a   1.000
_cell.length_b   1.000
_cell.length_c   1.000
_cell.angle_alpha   90.00
_cell.angle_beta   90.00
_cell.angle_gamma   90.00
#
_symmetry.space_group_name_H-M   'P 1'
#
loop_
_entity.id
_entity.type
_entity.pdbx_description
1 polymer ?
#
loop_
_entity_poly.entity_id
_entity_poly.type
_entity_poly.pdbx_seq_one_letter_code
_entity_poly.pdbx_strand_id
1 'polypeptide(L)'
;MPSPTTPRRRPRTGVPLVAVALAALLGAGAVPAQAAPTQAAPGQAPAGLAQRPFMGWTSWTMQSSKYPGLNPDGDYSYLTEANVLKQADALATKLKPYGYEYVNIDAGWWRNNDWVPRFDQYARQTPDPVRFPRGMQVVAEHIHGKGLKAGIYLPVGLEKEAYANGAAPIWDAPDCTTADIVYPDLRTTNGWDSAYKLNFDNLCAQKYIDSQAQLFADWGYDFLKLDGVGPGSFKSGDNYDNVADVAAWQQAIAAAGRPIHLELSWSLDINHAADWKRYSNGWRIDTDVECYCHTLVSWENSVDDRFDDAPAWSRKAGPGGWNDLDSLNVGNGEMDGLTRAERQSYATLWAISKSPLYTGDDLTRLDDYGLSLLTNREVIAIDQNGGPPARPVTPAGDQQVWGAKNPDGTYTVALFNLGDAPASVTAHWASFGFTGNATVRDVWNRLDLGKKKNAITAALPAHGSRLFTVRPGTALASTSYEAEAAANTLTGNASVGGCDACSGGQKVGNLYAGGTVRFNDVTVRRDGIYTVAVSYVSGDVRSVHVSANGGNGTYLKFPSTGDWGTVETVSVQLALKAGVNTITFDSGTWYSPDIDRIAVPQTL
;
A
#
# COMPACT_ATOMS: atom_id res chain seq x y z
N MET A 1 -3.73 13.30 -66.42
CA MET A 1 -4.63 13.23 -67.60
C MET A 1 -5.28 11.84 -67.63
N PRO A 2 -6.46 11.66 -68.25
CA PRO A 2 -7.61 11.11 -67.51
C PRO A 2 -7.94 9.62 -67.74
N SER A 3 -8.73 9.06 -66.82
CA SER A 3 -9.56 7.85 -67.04
C SER A 3 -10.56 8.05 -68.18
N PRO A 4 -11.04 6.99 -68.86
CA PRO A 4 -12.28 6.31 -68.45
C PRO A 4 -12.23 4.76 -68.74
N THR A 5 -13.27 3.90 -68.68
CA THR A 5 -14.74 4.04 -68.47
C THR A 5 -15.32 2.74 -67.88
N THR A 6 -16.52 2.78 -67.28
CA THR A 6 -17.44 1.61 -67.14
C THR A 6 -18.41 1.58 -68.33
N PRO A 7 -19.12 0.47 -68.66
CA PRO A 7 -20.55 0.38 -68.24
C PRO A 7 -21.29 -1.01 -68.27
N ARG A 8 -22.31 -1.18 -67.40
CA ARG A 8 -23.66 -1.79 -67.65
C ARG A 8 -23.75 -3.32 -68.02
N ARG A 9 -24.86 -4.08 -67.85
CA ARG A 9 -26.22 -3.88 -67.27
C ARG A 9 -26.90 -5.24 -66.91
N ARG A 10 -27.90 -5.23 -66.01
CA ARG A 10 -28.91 -6.32 -65.76
C ARG A 10 -29.98 -6.36 -66.88
N PRO A 11 -30.81 -7.44 -67.09
CA PRO A 11 -31.94 -7.90 -66.22
C PRO A 11 -32.03 -9.46 -66.05
N ARG A 12 -32.56 -10.07 -64.97
CA ARG A 12 -33.93 -10.15 -64.40
C ARG A 12 -34.98 -10.98 -65.20
N THR A 13 -35.19 -12.23 -64.79
CA THR A 13 -36.43 -13.04 -64.69
C THR A 13 -36.08 -14.26 -63.82
N GLY A 14 -36.92 -14.94 -63.03
CA GLY A 14 -38.37 -14.95 -62.85
C GLY A 14 -38.75 -16.38 -62.43
N VAL A 15 -39.28 -16.59 -61.22
CA VAL A 15 -39.36 -17.91 -60.53
C VAL A 15 -40.60 -18.72 -60.96
N PRO A 16 -40.59 -20.07 -60.86
CA PRO A 16 -41.56 -20.69 -59.97
C PRO A 16 -41.04 -21.83 -59.07
N LEU A 17 -41.63 -21.83 -57.88
CA LEU A 17 -41.67 -22.82 -56.80
C LEU A 17 -41.82 -24.30 -57.24
N VAL A 18 -41.00 -25.22 -56.71
CA VAL A 18 -41.22 -26.09 -55.51
C VAL A 18 -41.96 -27.41 -55.79
N ALA A 19 -41.26 -28.51 -55.51
CA ALA A 19 -41.83 -29.74 -54.96
C ALA A 19 -40.82 -30.32 -53.95
N VAL A 20 -41.28 -30.68 -52.76
CA VAL A 20 -40.44 -31.13 -51.63
C VAL A 20 -40.30 -32.65 -51.64
N ALA A 21 -39.09 -33.15 -51.42
CA ALA A 21 -38.86 -34.53 -51.00
C ALA A 21 -37.93 -34.53 -49.77
N LEU A 22 -38.38 -35.14 -48.66
CA LEU A 22 -37.54 -35.34 -47.48
C LEU A 22 -36.52 -36.44 -47.76
N ALA A 23 -35.25 -36.15 -47.52
CA ALA A 23 -34.20 -37.15 -47.31
C ALA A 23 -33.46 -36.80 -46.03
N ALA A 24 -33.48 -37.72 -45.05
CA ALA A 24 -32.73 -37.56 -43.82
C ALA A 24 -31.23 -37.80 -44.09
N LEU A 25 -30.41 -36.78 -43.85
CA LEU A 25 -28.95 -36.89 -43.84
C LEU A 25 -28.44 -36.63 -42.43
N LEU A 26 -27.71 -37.61 -41.91
CA LEU A 26 -26.96 -37.49 -40.65
C LEU A 26 -25.88 -36.43 -40.83
N GLY A 27 -26.10 -35.24 -40.29
CA GLY A 27 -25.08 -34.20 -40.22
C GLY A 27 -23.99 -34.63 -39.25
N ALA A 28 -22.78 -34.86 -39.76
CA ALA A 28 -21.59 -34.95 -38.92
C ALA A 28 -21.41 -33.60 -38.23
N GLY A 29 -21.71 -33.54 -36.93
CA GLY A 29 -21.53 -32.32 -36.14
C GLY A 29 -20.06 -31.95 -36.07
N ALA A 30 -19.70 -30.79 -36.64
CA ALA A 30 -18.39 -30.21 -36.43
C ALA A 30 -18.24 -29.88 -34.94
N VAL A 31 -17.36 -30.61 -34.25
CA VAL A 31 -16.97 -30.28 -32.87
C VAL A 31 -16.29 -28.91 -32.92
N PRO A 32 -16.73 -27.91 -32.15
CA PRO A 32 -16.04 -26.63 -32.09
C PRO A 32 -14.65 -26.87 -31.51
N ALA A 33 -13.61 -26.46 -32.23
CA ALA A 33 -12.25 -26.53 -31.73
C ALA A 33 -12.17 -25.69 -30.44
N GLN A 34 -11.83 -26.33 -29.32
CA GLN A 34 -11.50 -25.60 -28.10
C GLN A 34 -10.32 -24.70 -28.42
N ALA A 35 -10.52 -23.39 -28.29
CA ALA A 35 -9.42 -22.44 -28.31
C ALA A 35 -8.46 -22.82 -27.17
N ALA A 36 -7.18 -23.00 -27.49
CA ALA A 36 -6.16 -23.13 -26.47
C ALA A 36 -6.23 -21.90 -25.55
N PRO A 37 -6.03 -22.06 -24.22
CA PRO A 37 -6.00 -20.92 -23.32
C PRO A 37 -4.89 -19.97 -23.79
N THR A 38 -5.27 -18.73 -24.14
CA THR A 38 -4.30 -17.67 -24.41
C THR A 38 -3.47 -17.47 -23.15
N GLN A 39 -2.17 -17.75 -23.23
CA GLN A 39 -1.22 -17.34 -22.21
C GLN A 39 -1.39 -15.85 -21.95
N ALA A 40 -1.49 -15.48 -20.67
CA ALA A 40 -1.50 -14.08 -20.29
C ALA A 40 -0.19 -13.42 -20.77
N ALA A 41 -0.27 -12.14 -21.17
CA ALA A 41 0.95 -11.39 -21.44
C ALA A 41 1.79 -11.31 -20.16
N PRO A 42 3.12 -11.45 -20.23
CA PRO A 42 3.98 -11.45 -19.05
C PRO A 42 3.86 -10.11 -18.28
N GLY A 43 3.49 -10.19 -17.00
CA GLY A 43 3.27 -9.02 -16.13
C GLY A 43 1.82 -8.61 -15.89
N GLN A 44 0.84 -9.51 -16.02
CA GLN A 44 -0.50 -9.32 -15.42
C GLN A 44 -0.76 -10.35 -14.32
N ALA A 45 -1.14 -9.88 -13.14
CA ALA A 45 -1.61 -10.72 -12.04
C ALA A 45 -2.87 -11.54 -12.44
N PRO A 46 -3.10 -12.73 -11.86
CA PRO A 46 -4.29 -13.52 -12.10
C PRO A 46 -5.58 -12.69 -11.91
N ALA A 47 -6.53 -12.86 -12.82
CA ALA A 47 -7.75 -12.06 -12.87
C ALA A 47 -8.55 -12.15 -11.55
N GLY A 48 -8.54 -11.06 -10.76
CA GLY A 48 -9.29 -10.93 -9.51
C GLY A 48 -8.43 -10.69 -8.26
N LEU A 49 -7.13 -10.97 -8.29
CA LEU A 49 -6.21 -10.62 -7.18
C LEU A 49 -5.93 -9.10 -7.14
N ALA A 50 -5.56 -8.60 -5.96
CA ALA A 50 -5.23 -7.21 -5.65
C ALA A 50 -6.20 -6.13 -6.19
N GLN A 51 -7.47 -6.45 -6.45
CA GLN A 51 -8.47 -5.44 -6.86
C GLN A 51 -8.84 -4.47 -5.72
N ARG A 52 -8.55 -4.90 -4.49
CA ARG A 52 -8.66 -4.19 -3.21
C ARG A 52 -7.51 -4.67 -2.30
N PRO A 53 -7.11 -3.90 -1.27
CA PRO A 53 -6.19 -4.41 -0.27
C PRO A 53 -6.79 -5.64 0.41
N PHE A 54 -5.95 -6.64 0.73
CA PHE A 54 -6.42 -7.89 1.32
C PHE A 54 -6.84 -7.70 2.78
N MET A 55 -7.66 -8.63 3.30
CA MET A 55 -8.12 -8.59 4.69
C MET A 55 -7.94 -9.96 5.33
N GLY A 56 -7.39 -10.04 6.55
CA GLY A 56 -7.06 -11.34 7.15
C GLY A 56 -6.45 -11.30 8.54
N TRP A 57 -5.56 -12.24 8.82
CA TRP A 57 -4.80 -12.34 10.07
C TRP A 57 -3.38 -12.85 9.80
N THR A 58 -2.39 -12.38 10.55
CA THR A 58 -1.03 -12.94 10.57
C THR A 58 -0.72 -13.58 11.91
N SER A 59 0.15 -14.59 11.87
CA SER A 59 0.72 -15.22 13.05
C SER A 59 1.94 -14.48 13.62
N TRP A 60 2.56 -13.53 12.90
CA TRP A 60 3.87 -12.95 13.28
C TRP A 60 3.86 -12.28 14.66
N THR A 61 2.90 -11.39 14.90
CA THR A 61 2.83 -10.53 16.08
C THR A 61 2.81 -11.31 17.39
N MET A 62 2.09 -12.44 17.44
CA MET A 62 2.09 -13.31 18.62
C MET A 62 3.35 -14.18 18.75
N GLN A 63 4.12 -14.39 17.68
CA GLN A 63 5.41 -15.09 17.73
C GLN A 63 6.54 -14.19 18.23
N SER A 64 6.60 -12.95 17.77
CA SER A 64 7.67 -12.00 18.11
C SER A 64 7.48 -11.39 19.50
N SER A 65 6.23 -11.21 19.95
CA SER A 65 5.90 -10.59 21.23
C SER A 65 6.41 -11.40 22.44
N LYS A 66 6.90 -10.66 23.44
CA LYS A 66 7.28 -11.16 24.77
C LYS A 66 6.12 -11.10 25.77
N TYR A 67 4.88 -10.87 25.33
CA TYR A 67 3.72 -10.83 26.22
C TYR A 67 3.56 -12.19 26.97
N PRO A 68 3.37 -12.20 28.31
CA PRO A 68 3.31 -13.42 29.09
C PRO A 68 2.31 -14.45 28.58
N GLY A 69 2.80 -15.67 28.30
CA GLY A 69 2.00 -16.83 27.91
C GLY A 69 1.76 -17.02 26.41
N LEU A 70 2.25 -16.13 25.53
CA LEU A 70 2.23 -16.37 24.08
C LEU A 70 3.30 -17.39 23.66
N ASN A 71 4.52 -17.22 24.17
CA ASN A 71 5.70 -18.00 23.79
C ASN A 71 6.24 -18.79 25.03
N PRO A 72 5.51 -19.80 25.53
CA PRO A 72 5.88 -20.50 26.77
C PRO A 72 7.09 -21.42 26.65
N ASP A 73 7.44 -21.87 25.44
CA ASP A 73 8.49 -22.86 25.17
C ASP A 73 9.74 -22.22 24.53
N GLY A 74 9.95 -20.92 24.77
CA GLY A 74 11.01 -20.10 24.17
C GLY A 74 10.50 -19.16 23.08
N ASP A 75 11.38 -18.31 22.58
CA ASP A 75 11.05 -17.31 21.55
C ASP A 75 10.46 -17.95 20.29
N TYR A 76 9.45 -17.30 19.70
CA TYR A 76 8.72 -17.76 18.51
C TYR A 76 7.94 -19.09 18.66
N SER A 77 7.86 -19.67 19.87
CA SER A 77 7.17 -20.95 20.09
C SER A 77 5.65 -20.91 19.89
N TYR A 78 5.05 -19.72 19.77
CA TYR A 78 3.61 -19.55 19.53
C TYR A 78 3.15 -20.27 18.26
N LEU A 79 3.94 -20.19 17.17
CA LEU A 79 3.52 -20.74 15.88
C LEU A 79 3.57 -22.26 15.89
N THR A 80 2.39 -22.83 16.00
CA THR A 80 2.09 -24.26 15.94
C THR A 80 0.80 -24.46 15.15
N GLU A 81 0.63 -25.65 14.57
CA GLU A 81 -0.60 -26.09 13.93
C GLU A 81 -1.83 -25.81 14.80
N ALA A 82 -1.80 -26.22 16.08
CA ALA A 82 -2.91 -26.06 17.01
C ALA A 82 -3.32 -24.60 17.20
N ASN A 83 -2.35 -23.68 17.32
CA ASN A 83 -2.63 -22.25 17.43
C ASN A 83 -3.15 -21.66 16.11
N VAL A 84 -2.57 -22.02 14.97
CA VAL A 84 -3.07 -21.56 13.65
C VAL A 84 -4.51 -22.00 13.41
N LEU A 85 -4.86 -23.27 13.69
CA LEU A 85 -6.23 -23.75 13.51
C LEU A 85 -7.21 -23.04 14.48
N LYS A 86 -6.80 -22.79 15.72
CA LYS A 86 -7.58 -22.02 16.70
C LYS A 86 -7.88 -20.59 16.23
N GLN A 87 -6.90 -19.92 15.61
CA GLN A 87 -7.08 -18.56 15.07
C GLN A 87 -7.91 -18.56 13.79
N ALA A 88 -7.75 -19.56 12.91
CA ALA A 88 -8.60 -19.73 11.72
C ALA A 88 -10.09 -19.91 12.09
N ASP A 89 -10.40 -20.72 13.12
CA ASP A 89 -11.76 -20.91 13.65
C ASP A 89 -12.35 -19.60 14.21
N ALA A 90 -11.53 -18.80 14.87
CA ALA A 90 -11.93 -17.49 15.39
C ALA A 90 -12.12 -16.44 14.28
N LEU A 91 -11.25 -16.41 13.27
CA LEU A 91 -11.38 -15.52 12.11
C LEU A 91 -12.68 -15.83 11.35
N ALA A 92 -12.94 -17.11 11.09
CA ALA A 92 -14.13 -17.59 10.38
C ALA A 92 -15.45 -17.19 11.05
N THR A 93 -15.47 -17.10 12.38
CA THR A 93 -16.66 -16.79 13.17
C THR A 93 -16.80 -15.30 13.48
N LYS A 94 -15.71 -14.59 13.75
CA LYS A 94 -15.74 -13.19 14.22
C LYS A 94 -15.58 -12.16 13.10
N LEU A 95 -14.58 -12.33 12.23
CA LEU A 95 -14.17 -11.29 11.27
C LEU A 95 -14.55 -11.59 9.81
N LYS A 96 -14.65 -12.87 9.42
CA LYS A 96 -15.09 -13.26 8.07
C LYS A 96 -16.43 -12.63 7.61
N PRO A 97 -17.46 -12.45 8.46
CA PRO A 97 -18.69 -11.73 8.08
C PRO A 97 -18.49 -10.26 7.67
N TYR A 98 -17.27 -9.72 7.85
CA TYR A 98 -16.89 -8.34 7.53
C TYR A 98 -15.89 -8.23 6.36
N GLY A 99 -15.40 -9.35 5.82
CA GLY A 99 -14.54 -9.38 4.63
C GLY A 99 -13.16 -10.04 4.84
N TYR A 100 -12.77 -10.31 6.08
CA TYR A 100 -11.49 -10.94 6.41
C TYR A 100 -11.46 -12.40 5.93
N GLU A 101 -10.54 -12.72 5.03
CA GLU A 101 -10.50 -14.03 4.36
C GLU A 101 -9.14 -14.75 4.43
N TYR A 102 -8.01 -14.06 4.63
CA TYR A 102 -6.68 -14.69 4.67
C TYR A 102 -6.24 -15.08 6.09
N VAL A 103 -5.59 -16.25 6.21
CA VAL A 103 -4.91 -16.73 7.43
C VAL A 103 -3.43 -16.95 7.08
N ASN A 104 -2.58 -16.00 7.44
CA ASN A 104 -1.17 -15.97 7.03
C ASN A 104 -0.26 -16.60 8.09
N ILE A 105 0.37 -17.71 7.69
CA ILE A 105 1.42 -18.40 8.45
C ILE A 105 2.75 -17.72 8.11
N ASP A 106 3.32 -17.04 9.09
CA ASP A 106 4.53 -16.22 8.91
C ASP A 106 5.82 -17.05 9.14
N ALA A 107 6.95 -16.38 9.34
CA ALA A 107 8.27 -17.01 9.41
C ALA A 107 8.39 -18.21 10.38
N GLY A 108 9.22 -19.20 10.00
CA GLY A 108 9.66 -20.28 10.89
C GLY A 108 8.85 -21.58 10.87
N TRP A 109 7.85 -21.73 10.00
CA TRP A 109 7.06 -22.99 9.90
C TRP A 109 7.88 -24.25 9.57
N TRP A 110 9.06 -24.08 8.96
CA TRP A 110 10.03 -25.14 8.62
C TRP A 110 11.17 -25.29 9.64
N ARG A 111 11.09 -24.58 10.78
CA ARG A 111 12.16 -24.49 11.78
C ARG A 111 11.69 -24.97 13.15
N ASN A 112 12.54 -25.69 13.86
CA ASN A 112 12.26 -26.12 15.25
C ASN A 112 12.42 -24.94 16.24
N ASN A 113 12.19 -25.17 17.54
CA ASN A 113 12.33 -24.13 18.56
C ASN A 113 13.78 -23.61 18.75
N ASP A 114 14.79 -24.39 18.32
CA ASP A 114 16.20 -23.93 18.26
C ASP A 114 16.51 -23.15 16.97
N TRP A 115 15.48 -22.78 16.19
CA TRP A 115 15.56 -22.13 14.88
C TRP A 115 16.30 -22.92 13.77
N VAL A 116 16.53 -24.22 13.97
CA VAL A 116 17.17 -25.10 12.98
C VAL A 116 16.17 -25.46 11.86
N PRO A 117 16.49 -25.20 10.58
CA PRO A 117 15.59 -25.45 9.46
C PRO A 117 15.61 -26.89 8.97
N ARG A 118 14.55 -27.25 8.24
CA ARG A 118 14.40 -28.54 7.56
C ARG A 118 14.06 -28.35 6.09
N PHE A 119 14.69 -29.16 5.25
CA PHE A 119 14.46 -29.20 3.80
C PHE A 119 14.22 -30.63 3.34
N ASP A 120 13.47 -30.79 2.24
CA ASP A 120 13.39 -32.07 1.52
C ASP A 120 14.68 -32.32 0.72
N GLN A 121 14.73 -33.47 0.05
CA GLN A 121 15.86 -33.84 -0.82
C GLN A 121 16.06 -32.93 -2.04
N TYR A 122 15.14 -31.97 -2.26
CA TYR A 122 15.17 -31.01 -3.37
C TYR A 122 15.46 -29.57 -2.91
N ALA A 123 16.00 -29.41 -1.69
CA ALA A 123 16.29 -28.11 -1.07
C ALA A 123 15.06 -27.22 -0.83
N ARG A 124 13.85 -27.79 -0.78
CA ARG A 124 12.60 -27.07 -0.47
C ARG A 124 12.25 -27.21 1.01
N GLN A 125 11.73 -26.14 1.63
CA GLN A 125 11.38 -26.12 3.05
C GLN A 125 10.35 -27.21 3.40
N THR A 126 10.54 -27.88 4.54
CA THR A 126 9.60 -28.89 5.06
C THR A 126 9.11 -28.51 6.46
N PRO A 127 7.83 -28.76 6.80
CA PRO A 127 7.29 -28.39 8.10
C PRO A 127 8.07 -29.05 9.24
N ASP A 128 8.28 -28.32 10.33
CA ASP A 128 8.80 -28.98 11.54
C ASP A 128 7.74 -29.96 12.10
N PRO A 129 8.07 -31.25 12.27
CA PRO A 129 7.09 -32.28 12.61
C PRO A 129 6.60 -32.22 14.07
N VAL A 130 7.18 -31.37 14.93
CA VAL A 130 6.67 -31.12 16.29
C VAL A 130 5.65 -29.98 16.26
N ARG A 131 5.96 -28.90 15.52
CA ARG A 131 5.09 -27.72 15.40
C ARG A 131 3.90 -27.95 14.46
N PHE A 132 4.12 -28.73 13.40
CA PHE A 132 3.15 -29.06 12.34
C PHE A 132 3.08 -30.59 12.09
N PRO A 133 2.62 -31.37 13.09
CA PRO A 133 2.67 -32.84 13.05
C PRO A 133 1.82 -33.48 11.94
N ARG A 134 0.83 -32.77 11.38
CA ARG A 134 0.04 -33.25 10.23
C ARG A 134 0.47 -32.63 8.89
N GLY A 135 1.47 -31.76 8.89
CA GLY A 135 2.00 -31.08 7.71
C GLY A 135 1.12 -29.94 7.19
N MET A 136 1.71 -29.10 6.34
CA MET A 136 1.11 -27.82 5.90
C MET A 136 -0.17 -28.01 5.07
N GLN A 137 -0.29 -29.07 4.27
CA GLN A 137 -1.51 -29.36 3.50
C GLN A 137 -2.74 -29.48 4.41
N VAL A 138 -2.64 -30.19 5.55
CA VAL A 138 -3.78 -30.36 6.49
C VAL A 138 -4.16 -29.03 7.15
N VAL A 139 -3.22 -28.09 7.28
CA VAL A 139 -3.49 -26.73 7.76
C VAL A 139 -4.29 -25.94 6.72
N ALA A 140 -3.86 -25.96 5.46
CA ALA A 140 -4.57 -25.32 4.36
C ALA A 140 -5.98 -25.91 4.17
N GLU A 141 -6.12 -27.24 4.17
CA GLU A 141 -7.41 -27.94 4.09
C GLU A 141 -8.38 -27.51 5.21
N HIS A 142 -7.90 -27.35 6.45
CA HIS A 142 -8.74 -26.87 7.55
C HIS A 142 -9.17 -25.41 7.35
N ILE A 143 -8.26 -24.53 6.92
CA ILE A 143 -8.53 -23.12 6.61
C ILE A 143 -9.58 -23.02 5.48
N HIS A 144 -9.42 -23.77 4.39
CA HIS A 144 -10.40 -23.87 3.31
C HIS A 144 -11.72 -24.48 3.77
N GLY A 145 -11.69 -25.41 4.73
CA GLY A 145 -12.89 -25.98 5.37
C GLY A 145 -13.73 -24.94 6.11
N LYS A 146 -13.15 -23.80 6.49
CA LYS A 146 -13.88 -22.61 6.99
C LYS A 146 -14.27 -21.63 5.88
N GLY A 147 -13.91 -21.92 4.63
CA GLY A 147 -14.00 -21.04 3.47
C GLY A 147 -13.13 -19.79 3.61
N LEU A 148 -11.99 -19.91 4.26
CA LEU A 148 -10.91 -18.91 4.32
C LEU A 148 -9.82 -19.30 3.31
N LYS A 149 -8.81 -18.45 3.15
CA LYS A 149 -7.64 -18.61 2.27
C LYS A 149 -6.38 -18.82 3.12
N ALA A 150 -5.51 -19.72 2.72
CA ALA A 150 -4.30 -20.07 3.47
C ALA A 150 -3.08 -19.30 2.95
N GLY A 151 -2.32 -18.63 3.82
CA GLY A 151 -1.08 -17.95 3.48
C GLY A 151 0.14 -18.61 4.10
N ILE A 152 1.27 -18.57 3.39
CA ILE A 152 2.58 -19.09 3.80
C ILE A 152 3.68 -18.06 3.59
N TYR A 153 4.86 -18.32 4.15
CA TYR A 153 6.02 -17.43 4.15
C TYR A 153 7.26 -18.11 3.57
N LEU A 154 8.08 -17.38 2.84
CA LEU A 154 9.49 -17.70 2.57
C LEU A 154 10.39 -16.45 2.62
N PRO A 155 11.66 -16.56 3.03
CA PRO A 155 12.67 -15.54 2.73
C PRO A 155 13.07 -15.63 1.25
N VAL A 156 13.48 -14.50 0.65
CA VAL A 156 13.97 -14.48 -0.74
C VAL A 156 15.37 -15.12 -0.88
N GLY A 157 15.61 -15.77 -2.02
CA GLY A 157 16.83 -16.51 -2.35
C GLY A 157 16.85 -17.98 -1.90
N LEU A 158 18.01 -18.63 -2.01
CA LEU A 158 18.24 -19.99 -1.49
C LEU A 158 18.83 -19.90 -0.08
N GLU A 159 18.10 -20.33 0.96
CA GLU A 159 18.63 -20.38 2.33
C GLU A 159 19.96 -21.16 2.40
N LYS A 160 20.95 -20.64 3.14
CA LYS A 160 22.32 -21.21 3.17
C LYS A 160 22.34 -22.68 3.59
N GLU A 161 21.50 -23.04 4.55
CA GLU A 161 21.34 -24.40 5.05
C GLU A 161 20.77 -25.36 3.98
N ALA A 162 20.04 -24.86 2.99
CA ALA A 162 19.47 -25.64 1.87
C ALA A 162 20.51 -25.94 0.77
N TYR A 163 21.62 -25.20 0.71
CA TYR A 163 22.61 -25.32 -0.36
C TYR A 163 23.24 -26.72 -0.47
N ALA A 164 23.37 -27.46 0.63
CA ALA A 164 23.83 -28.85 0.65
C ALA A 164 25.14 -29.10 -0.13
N ASN A 165 26.12 -28.21 0.01
CA ASN A 165 27.39 -28.20 -0.75
C ASN A 165 27.22 -28.16 -2.29
N GLY A 166 26.09 -27.65 -2.77
CA GLY A 166 25.76 -27.59 -4.19
C GLY A 166 25.22 -28.90 -4.78
N ALA A 167 24.99 -29.93 -3.97
CA ALA A 167 24.71 -31.29 -4.44
C ALA A 167 23.23 -31.70 -4.41
N ALA A 168 22.32 -30.88 -3.88
CA ALA A 168 20.89 -31.23 -3.84
C ALA A 168 20.27 -31.05 -5.24
N PRO A 169 19.58 -32.07 -5.80
CA PRO A 169 18.91 -31.96 -7.09
C PRO A 169 17.69 -31.04 -7.01
N ILE A 170 17.28 -30.43 -8.12
CA ILE A 170 16.03 -29.66 -8.17
C ILE A 170 14.86 -30.57 -8.61
N TRP A 171 13.70 -30.41 -7.97
CA TRP A 171 12.51 -31.23 -8.28
C TRP A 171 12.02 -30.99 -9.72
N ASP A 172 11.63 -32.08 -10.40
CA ASP A 172 11.34 -32.14 -11.86
C ASP A 172 12.45 -31.56 -12.77
N ALA A 173 13.68 -31.54 -12.26
CA ALA A 173 14.83 -30.94 -12.93
C ALA A 173 16.12 -31.73 -12.60
N PRO A 174 16.24 -33.01 -13.01
CA PRO A 174 17.33 -33.89 -12.59
C PRO A 174 18.72 -33.47 -13.07
N ASP A 175 18.81 -32.65 -14.13
CA ASP A 175 20.05 -32.06 -14.64
C ASP A 175 20.44 -30.75 -13.92
N CYS A 176 19.69 -30.34 -12.90
CA CYS A 176 19.90 -29.12 -12.11
C CYS A 176 20.18 -29.46 -10.64
N THR A 177 21.12 -28.75 -10.04
CA THR A 177 21.47 -28.85 -8.62
C THR A 177 21.46 -27.48 -7.93
N THR A 178 21.58 -27.45 -6.60
CA THR A 178 21.74 -26.21 -5.84
C THR A 178 23.00 -25.42 -6.20
N ALA A 179 24.03 -26.03 -6.81
CA ALA A 179 25.17 -25.30 -7.38
C ALA A 179 24.80 -24.51 -8.64
N ASP A 180 23.87 -25.02 -9.45
CA ASP A 180 23.50 -24.45 -10.75
C ASP A 180 22.58 -23.22 -10.61
N ILE A 181 21.86 -23.11 -9.48
CA ILE A 181 20.85 -22.06 -9.26
C ILE A 181 21.38 -20.80 -8.57
N VAL A 182 22.62 -20.81 -8.06
CA VAL A 182 23.24 -19.67 -7.36
C VAL A 182 24.46 -19.14 -8.13
N TYR A 183 24.96 -17.98 -7.72
CA TYR A 183 26.24 -17.48 -8.24
C TYR A 183 27.42 -18.32 -7.72
N PRO A 184 28.44 -18.63 -8.54
CA PRO A 184 29.59 -19.45 -8.13
C PRO A 184 30.44 -18.88 -6.99
N ASP A 185 30.33 -17.59 -6.70
CA ASP A 185 31.00 -16.93 -5.57
C ASP A 185 30.21 -17.00 -4.25
N LEU A 186 29.02 -17.62 -4.27
CA LEU A 186 28.12 -17.75 -3.13
C LEU A 186 27.80 -16.41 -2.46
N ARG A 187 27.69 -15.33 -3.26
CA ARG A 187 27.22 -14.02 -2.79
C ARG A 187 25.85 -14.14 -2.10
N THR A 188 25.71 -13.43 -0.99
CA THR A 188 24.49 -13.38 -0.20
C THR A 188 23.44 -12.46 -0.81
N THR A 189 22.20 -12.64 -0.40
CA THR A 189 21.05 -11.79 -0.71
C THR A 189 20.20 -11.62 0.55
N ASN A 190 19.14 -10.82 0.43
CA ASN A 190 18.13 -10.52 1.44
C ASN A 190 18.59 -9.65 2.62
N GLY A 191 17.60 -9.11 3.35
CA GLY A 191 17.81 -8.20 4.50
C GLY A 191 18.78 -8.69 5.56
N TRP A 192 18.94 -10.01 5.73
CA TRP A 192 19.71 -10.64 6.81
C TRP A 192 20.94 -11.43 6.34
N ASP A 193 21.27 -11.40 5.05
CA ASP A 193 22.29 -12.27 4.44
C ASP A 193 22.05 -13.77 4.71
N SER A 194 20.81 -14.20 4.95
CA SER A 194 20.50 -15.60 5.33
C SER A 194 20.44 -16.55 4.12
N ALA A 195 20.35 -16.00 2.91
CA ALA A 195 20.27 -16.74 1.66
C ALA A 195 21.41 -16.40 0.70
N TYR A 196 21.69 -17.32 -0.23
CA TYR A 196 22.48 -17.10 -1.43
C TYR A 196 21.62 -16.52 -2.55
N LYS A 197 22.20 -15.61 -3.33
CA LYS A 197 21.52 -15.00 -4.48
C LYS A 197 21.30 -16.04 -5.59
N LEU A 198 20.06 -16.15 -6.05
CA LEU A 198 19.72 -16.97 -7.22
C LEU A 198 20.26 -16.34 -8.51
N ASN A 199 20.70 -17.18 -9.44
CA ASN A 199 21.29 -16.80 -10.71
C ASN A 199 20.37 -17.16 -11.88
N PHE A 200 19.51 -16.21 -12.27
CA PHE A 200 18.53 -16.39 -13.34
C PHE A 200 19.12 -16.38 -14.77
N ASP A 201 20.44 -16.19 -14.94
CA ASP A 201 21.12 -16.52 -16.20
C ASP A 201 21.11 -18.04 -16.47
N ASN A 202 20.92 -18.85 -15.43
CA ASN A 202 20.70 -20.30 -15.55
C ASN A 202 19.23 -20.65 -15.39
N LEU A 203 18.66 -21.37 -16.37
CA LEU A 203 17.28 -21.85 -16.34
C LEU A 203 16.96 -22.73 -15.13
N CYS A 204 17.97 -23.37 -14.51
CA CYS A 204 17.80 -24.13 -13.28
C CYS A 204 17.25 -23.28 -12.11
N ALA A 205 17.58 -21.97 -12.05
CA ALA A 205 17.06 -21.09 -11.00
C ALA A 205 15.54 -20.88 -11.11
N GLN A 206 15.01 -20.71 -12.33
CA GLN A 206 13.56 -20.67 -12.54
C GLN A 206 12.91 -21.99 -12.12
N LYS A 207 13.48 -23.15 -12.49
CA LYS A 207 12.94 -24.46 -12.11
C LYS A 207 12.88 -24.68 -10.59
N TYR A 208 13.82 -24.11 -9.83
CA TYR A 208 13.75 -24.14 -8.37
C TYR A 208 12.53 -23.36 -7.86
N ILE A 209 12.30 -22.15 -8.35
CA ILE A 209 11.11 -21.34 -8.00
C ILE A 209 9.81 -22.01 -8.45
N ASP A 210 9.77 -22.59 -9.67
CA ASP A 210 8.65 -23.39 -10.17
C ASP A 210 8.33 -24.55 -9.21
N SER A 211 9.36 -25.26 -8.72
CA SER A 211 9.19 -26.39 -7.81
C SER A 211 8.67 -26.04 -6.42
N GLN A 212 8.88 -24.79 -5.98
CA GLN A 212 8.39 -24.25 -4.71
C GLN A 212 6.95 -23.74 -4.86
N ALA A 213 6.67 -23.00 -5.94
CA ALA A 213 5.31 -22.55 -6.27
C ALA A 213 4.36 -23.74 -6.48
N GLN A 214 4.81 -24.80 -7.16
CA GLN A 214 4.03 -26.04 -7.32
C GLN A 214 3.77 -26.73 -5.98
N LEU A 215 4.78 -26.82 -5.09
CA LEU A 215 4.61 -27.41 -3.75
C LEU A 215 3.53 -26.66 -2.93
N PHE A 216 3.54 -25.33 -2.98
CA PHE A 216 2.54 -24.52 -2.30
C PHE A 216 1.16 -24.60 -2.95
N ALA A 217 1.08 -24.68 -4.28
CA ALA A 217 -0.18 -24.90 -4.99
C ALA A 217 -0.79 -26.28 -4.68
N ASP A 218 0.03 -27.33 -4.61
CA ASP A 218 -0.35 -28.71 -4.28
C ASP A 218 -0.84 -28.82 -2.82
N TRP A 219 -0.16 -28.16 -1.88
CA TRP A 219 -0.65 -28.03 -0.49
C TRP A 219 -1.88 -27.12 -0.37
N GLY A 220 -2.18 -26.31 -1.37
CA GLY A 220 -3.38 -25.47 -1.44
C GLY A 220 -3.22 -24.04 -0.91
N TYR A 221 -2.02 -23.50 -0.82
CA TYR A 221 -1.83 -22.11 -0.39
C TYR A 221 -2.34 -21.11 -1.42
N ASP A 222 -2.89 -20.00 -0.93
CA ASP A 222 -3.56 -18.92 -1.68
C ASP A 222 -2.80 -17.59 -1.60
N PHE A 223 -1.76 -17.53 -0.77
CA PHE A 223 -0.98 -16.33 -0.46
C PHE A 223 0.45 -16.73 -0.09
N LEU A 224 1.43 -15.97 -0.57
CA LEU A 224 2.85 -16.09 -0.24
C LEU A 224 3.39 -14.71 0.19
N LYS A 225 3.87 -14.61 1.43
CA LYS A 225 4.78 -13.52 1.85
C LYS A 225 6.20 -13.92 1.45
N LEU A 226 6.81 -13.14 0.56
CA LEU A 226 8.22 -13.26 0.18
C LEU A 226 9.00 -12.15 0.87
N ASP A 227 9.91 -12.52 1.77
CA ASP A 227 10.46 -11.60 2.77
C ASP A 227 11.98 -11.33 2.63
N GLY A 228 12.42 -10.19 3.18
CA GLY A 228 13.78 -9.67 3.05
C GLY A 228 14.13 -9.22 1.63
N VAL A 229 13.14 -8.95 0.77
CA VAL A 229 13.28 -8.52 -0.63
C VAL A 229 13.99 -7.17 -0.71
N GLY A 230 15.05 -7.10 -1.52
CA GLY A 230 15.66 -5.83 -1.94
C GLY A 230 15.48 -5.54 -3.44
N PRO A 231 15.83 -4.33 -3.92
CA PRO A 231 16.41 -3.23 -3.15
C PRO A 231 15.41 -2.67 -2.12
N GLY A 232 15.90 -2.34 -0.93
CA GLY A 232 15.08 -2.26 0.29
C GLY A 232 15.65 -3.14 1.40
N SER A 233 14.89 -3.40 2.46
CA SER A 233 15.32 -4.21 3.63
C SER A 233 16.66 -3.75 4.25
N PHE A 234 16.96 -2.44 4.20
CA PHE A 234 18.27 -1.85 4.55
C PHE A 234 19.48 -2.36 3.76
N LYS A 235 19.25 -2.91 2.57
CA LYS A 235 20.26 -3.45 1.66
C LYS A 235 20.19 -2.81 0.27
N SER A 236 21.33 -2.74 -0.42
CA SER A 236 21.43 -2.12 -1.74
C SER A 236 22.61 -2.67 -2.56
N GLY A 237 22.55 -2.46 -3.88
CA GLY A 237 23.52 -2.98 -4.86
C GLY A 237 23.20 -4.39 -5.35
N ASP A 238 23.89 -4.80 -6.42
CA ASP A 238 23.57 -5.97 -7.27
C ASP A 238 23.28 -7.26 -6.52
N ASN A 239 23.92 -7.50 -5.37
CA ASN A 239 23.71 -8.69 -4.55
C ASN A 239 22.26 -8.78 -4.04
N TYR A 240 21.65 -7.64 -3.69
CA TYR A 240 20.35 -7.54 -3.04
C TYR A 240 19.24 -7.04 -3.98
N ASP A 241 19.53 -6.85 -5.27
CA ASP A 241 18.47 -6.64 -6.27
C ASP A 241 17.72 -7.96 -6.51
N ASN A 242 16.50 -8.06 -5.98
CA ASN A 242 15.64 -9.24 -6.11
C ASN A 242 14.52 -9.06 -7.14
N VAL A 243 14.55 -8.03 -8.00
CA VAL A 243 13.50 -7.82 -9.03
C VAL A 243 13.33 -9.04 -9.93
N ALA A 244 14.43 -9.68 -10.33
CA ALA A 244 14.40 -10.92 -11.13
C ALA A 244 13.82 -12.13 -10.36
N ASP A 245 14.04 -12.20 -9.04
CA ASP A 245 13.54 -13.26 -8.16
C ASP A 245 12.02 -13.13 -7.99
N VAL A 246 11.53 -11.91 -7.71
CA VAL A 246 10.10 -11.60 -7.64
C VAL A 246 9.41 -11.87 -8.99
N ALA A 247 10.04 -11.54 -10.12
CA ALA A 247 9.52 -11.87 -11.45
C ALA A 247 9.45 -13.39 -11.71
N ALA A 248 10.44 -14.15 -11.25
CA ALA A 248 10.44 -15.62 -11.33
C ALA A 248 9.30 -16.23 -10.50
N TRP A 249 9.02 -15.69 -9.30
CA TRP A 249 7.88 -16.08 -8.48
C TRP A 249 6.54 -15.77 -9.15
N GLN A 250 6.40 -14.60 -9.78
CA GLN A 250 5.20 -14.22 -10.53
C GLN A 250 4.91 -15.21 -11.67
N GLN A 251 5.95 -15.61 -12.40
CA GLN A 251 5.87 -16.61 -13.47
C GLN A 251 5.51 -18.00 -12.93
N ALA A 252 6.18 -18.44 -11.87
CA ALA A 252 5.98 -19.75 -11.26
C ALA A 252 4.56 -19.93 -10.69
N ILE A 253 4.05 -18.90 -9.99
CA ILE A 253 2.66 -18.86 -9.48
C ILE A 253 1.66 -18.98 -10.65
N ALA A 254 1.90 -18.26 -11.75
CA ALA A 254 1.04 -18.35 -12.93
C ALA A 254 1.09 -19.74 -13.61
N ALA A 255 2.25 -20.40 -13.59
CA ALA A 255 2.44 -21.74 -14.14
C ALA A 255 1.81 -22.84 -13.28
N ALA A 256 1.87 -22.73 -11.95
CA ALA A 256 1.32 -23.70 -11.00
C ALA A 256 -0.23 -23.79 -11.03
N GLY A 257 -0.92 -22.88 -11.73
CA GLY A 257 -2.36 -22.96 -12.01
C GLY A 257 -3.29 -22.61 -10.85
N ARG A 258 -2.76 -22.38 -9.64
CA ARG A 258 -3.49 -21.86 -8.49
C ARG A 258 -3.25 -20.35 -8.34
N PRO A 259 -4.29 -19.50 -8.22
CA PRO A 259 -4.08 -18.09 -7.87
C PRO A 259 -3.48 -17.96 -6.47
N ILE A 260 -2.25 -17.45 -6.39
CA ILE A 260 -1.55 -17.13 -5.15
C ILE A 260 -1.30 -15.62 -5.13
N HIS A 261 -1.72 -14.94 -4.05
CA HIS A 261 -1.37 -13.54 -3.81
C HIS A 261 0.10 -13.46 -3.39
N LEU A 262 0.93 -12.73 -4.15
CA LEU A 262 2.34 -12.51 -3.80
C LEU A 262 2.51 -11.17 -3.07
N GLU A 263 2.86 -11.21 -1.80
CA GLU A 263 3.13 -10.04 -0.96
C GLU A 263 4.63 -9.90 -0.70
N LEU A 264 5.19 -8.72 -0.92
CA LEU A 264 6.63 -8.47 -0.69
C LEU A 264 6.87 -7.83 0.68
N SER A 265 7.92 -8.28 1.35
CA SER A 265 8.47 -7.67 2.56
C SER A 265 10.01 -7.72 2.41
N TRP A 266 10.83 -6.83 2.97
CA TRP A 266 10.60 -5.89 4.07
C TRP A 266 11.13 -4.50 3.70
N SER A 267 10.49 -3.41 4.15
CA SER A 267 10.91 -2.01 3.90
C SER A 267 11.48 -1.79 2.46
N LEU A 268 10.61 -1.95 1.45
CA LEU A 268 11.02 -1.98 0.04
C LEU A 268 11.52 -0.59 -0.44
N ASP A 269 12.39 -0.53 -1.46
CA ASP A 269 12.79 0.74 -2.07
C ASP A 269 11.66 1.29 -2.97
N ILE A 270 11.24 2.53 -2.71
CA ILE A 270 10.21 3.26 -3.46
C ILE A 270 10.58 3.52 -4.93
N ASN A 271 11.88 3.58 -5.25
CA ASN A 271 12.36 3.73 -6.61
C ASN A 271 11.99 2.51 -7.49
N HIS A 272 11.83 1.34 -6.86
CA HIS A 272 11.42 0.09 -7.51
C HIS A 272 9.92 -0.21 -7.41
N ALA A 273 9.10 0.72 -6.91
CA ALA A 273 7.64 0.52 -6.78
C ALA A 273 6.93 0.18 -8.11
N ALA A 274 7.50 0.56 -9.26
CA ALA A 274 6.99 0.15 -10.57
C ALA A 274 7.23 -1.34 -10.87
N ASP A 275 8.38 -1.89 -10.45
CA ASP A 275 8.71 -3.31 -10.58
C ASP A 275 7.90 -4.14 -9.57
N TRP A 276 7.81 -3.70 -8.32
CA TRP A 276 6.97 -4.34 -7.30
C TRP A 276 5.52 -4.46 -7.76
N LYS A 277 4.94 -3.37 -8.30
CA LYS A 277 3.57 -3.40 -8.86
C LYS A 277 3.41 -4.24 -10.12
N ARG A 278 4.49 -4.49 -10.87
CA ARG A 278 4.47 -5.32 -12.07
C ARG A 278 4.49 -6.82 -11.75
N TYR A 279 5.19 -7.21 -10.68
CA TYR A 279 5.46 -8.62 -10.39
C TYR A 279 4.77 -9.15 -9.12
N SER A 280 4.27 -8.29 -8.22
CA SER A 280 3.59 -8.71 -6.97
C SER A 280 2.14 -8.22 -6.89
N ASN A 281 1.51 -8.42 -5.73
CA ASN A 281 0.15 -8.02 -5.41
C ASN A 281 0.07 -7.04 -4.21
N GLY A 282 1.19 -6.82 -3.53
CA GLY A 282 1.41 -5.82 -2.50
C GLY A 282 2.89 -5.81 -2.07
N TRP A 283 3.30 -4.75 -1.36
CA TRP A 283 4.65 -4.59 -0.84
C TRP A 283 4.66 -3.78 0.46
N ARG A 284 5.45 -4.21 1.43
CA ARG A 284 5.68 -3.50 2.69
C ARG A 284 6.54 -2.27 2.50
N ILE A 285 6.04 -1.12 2.94
CA ILE A 285 6.72 0.17 2.70
C ILE A 285 7.77 0.52 3.75
N ASP A 286 7.75 -0.14 4.90
CA ASP A 286 8.67 0.12 6.01
C ASP A 286 8.93 -1.16 6.85
N THR A 287 9.48 -1.01 8.05
CA THR A 287 9.76 -2.07 9.02
C THR A 287 8.51 -2.61 9.72
N ASP A 288 8.71 -3.65 10.53
CA ASP A 288 7.66 -4.26 11.35
C ASP A 288 7.01 -3.24 12.30
N VAL A 289 5.73 -3.44 12.60
CA VAL A 289 5.04 -2.68 13.67
C VAL A 289 5.26 -3.30 15.05
N GLU A 290 5.72 -4.55 15.12
CA GLU A 290 5.95 -5.23 16.38
C GLU A 290 7.06 -4.55 17.19
N CYS A 291 6.78 -4.22 18.45
CA CYS A 291 7.78 -3.59 19.35
C CYS A 291 8.88 -4.57 19.84
N TYR A 292 8.76 -5.87 19.50
CA TYR A 292 9.57 -6.97 20.04
C TYR A 292 9.64 -7.00 21.58
N CYS A 293 8.59 -6.48 22.23
CA CYS A 293 8.54 -6.16 23.65
C CYS A 293 7.42 -6.92 24.39
N HIS A 294 7.09 -6.55 25.62
CA HIS A 294 6.05 -7.24 26.42
C HIS A 294 4.60 -6.91 26.03
N THR A 295 4.38 -6.21 24.92
CA THR A 295 3.10 -5.96 24.25
C THR A 295 3.21 -6.41 22.79
N LEU A 296 2.17 -6.23 21.98
CA LEU A 296 2.23 -6.50 20.53
C LEU A 296 3.01 -5.39 19.81
N VAL A 297 2.62 -4.14 20.06
CA VAL A 297 3.18 -2.94 19.42
C VAL A 297 3.42 -1.83 20.46
N SER A 298 3.99 -0.73 20.01
CA SER A 298 4.05 0.57 20.71
C SER A 298 3.47 1.66 19.83
N TRP A 299 3.15 2.83 20.39
CA TRP A 299 2.80 4.00 19.57
C TRP A 299 4.05 4.50 18.85
N GLU A 300 5.04 4.93 19.64
CA GLU A 300 6.38 5.35 19.20
C GLU A 300 7.18 4.21 18.56
N ASN A 301 7.98 4.53 17.53
CA ASN A 301 8.87 3.62 16.80
C ASN A 301 8.11 2.41 16.19
N SER A 302 6.87 2.63 15.75
CA SER A 302 5.98 1.55 15.28
C SER A 302 4.76 2.09 14.50
N VAL A 303 3.86 2.83 15.15
CA VAL A 303 2.60 3.29 14.53
C VAL A 303 2.69 4.73 14.05
N ASP A 304 3.44 5.56 14.79
CA ASP A 304 3.62 6.98 14.51
C ASP A 304 4.49 7.24 13.27
N ASP A 305 5.56 6.46 13.09
CA ASP A 305 6.45 6.51 11.90
C ASP A 305 5.65 6.48 10.58
N ARG A 306 4.61 5.64 10.50
CA ARG A 306 3.77 5.47 9.31
C ARG A 306 3.03 6.75 8.86
N PHE A 307 2.91 7.77 9.71
CA PHE A 307 2.38 9.08 9.31
C PHE A 307 3.33 9.85 8.39
N ASP A 308 4.64 9.60 8.47
CA ASP A 308 5.66 10.24 7.62
C ASP A 308 6.01 9.42 6.37
N ASP A 309 5.95 8.07 6.43
CA ASP A 309 6.27 7.19 5.30
C ASP A 309 5.13 7.04 4.28
N ALA A 310 3.91 6.77 4.76
CA ALA A 310 2.76 6.50 3.91
C ALA A 310 2.45 7.58 2.84
N PRO A 311 2.65 8.90 3.09
CA PRO A 311 2.47 9.94 2.07
C PRO A 311 3.27 9.70 0.78
N ALA A 312 4.54 9.33 0.87
CA ALA A 312 5.41 9.11 -0.30
C ALA A 312 4.89 7.98 -1.20
N TRP A 313 4.43 6.90 -0.54
CA TRP A 313 3.96 5.68 -1.21
C TRP A 313 2.52 5.78 -1.73
N SER A 314 1.73 6.73 -1.25
CA SER A 314 0.28 6.85 -1.52
C SER A 314 -0.12 6.94 -3.01
N ARG A 315 0.79 7.25 -3.95
CA ARG A 315 0.53 7.16 -5.41
C ARG A 315 0.83 5.80 -6.03
N LYS A 316 1.62 4.96 -5.36
CA LYS A 316 2.07 3.68 -5.88
C LYS A 316 0.97 2.61 -5.68
N ALA A 317 0.21 2.68 -4.58
CA ALA A 317 -0.94 1.81 -4.30
C ALA A 317 -2.13 1.98 -5.27
N GLY A 318 -2.88 0.90 -5.48
CA GLY A 318 -4.16 0.87 -6.21
C GLY A 318 -4.47 -0.54 -6.74
N PRO A 319 -5.54 -0.73 -7.53
CA PRO A 319 -5.84 -2.03 -8.14
C PRO A 319 -4.62 -2.62 -8.86
N GLY A 320 -4.28 -3.87 -8.52
CA GLY A 320 -3.08 -4.58 -8.97
C GLY A 320 -1.91 -4.58 -7.98
N GLY A 321 -1.88 -3.68 -6.98
CA GLY A 321 -0.81 -3.65 -5.98
C GLY A 321 -0.98 -2.57 -4.92
N TRP A 322 -0.95 -2.95 -3.63
CA TRP A 322 -1.22 -2.07 -2.49
C TRP A 322 0.02 -1.92 -1.59
N ASN A 323 0.11 -0.77 -0.91
CA ASN A 323 1.14 -0.55 0.10
C ASN A 323 0.74 -1.30 1.38
N ASP A 324 1.61 -2.14 1.90
CA ASP A 324 1.48 -2.76 3.21
C ASP A 324 2.16 -1.88 4.28
N LEU A 325 1.37 -1.41 5.26
CA LEU A 325 1.85 -0.68 6.45
C LEU A 325 2.19 -1.62 7.62
N ASP A 326 2.02 -2.93 7.42
CA ASP A 326 2.05 -4.05 8.36
C ASP A 326 0.76 -4.24 9.20
N SER A 327 0.80 -5.13 10.19
CA SER A 327 -0.35 -5.77 10.82
C SER A 327 -1.13 -4.87 11.80
N LEU A 328 -2.44 -4.77 11.60
CA LEU A 328 -3.35 -3.93 12.38
C LEU A 328 -3.64 -4.54 13.77
N ASN A 329 -2.74 -4.32 14.73
CA ASN A 329 -2.79 -4.85 16.09
C ASN A 329 -3.56 -3.91 17.03
N VAL A 330 -4.88 -4.10 17.07
CA VAL A 330 -5.81 -3.20 17.80
C VAL A 330 -6.90 -3.98 18.53
N GLY A 331 -6.71 -5.28 18.78
CA GLY A 331 -7.75 -6.22 19.16
C GLY A 331 -7.77 -6.64 20.62
N ASN A 332 -6.61 -6.70 21.30
CA ASN A 332 -6.44 -7.36 22.60
C ASN A 332 -6.22 -6.42 23.80
N GLY A 333 -6.34 -5.11 23.64
CA GLY A 333 -6.41 -4.17 24.77
C GLY A 333 -5.07 -3.98 25.47
N GLU A 334 -4.93 -4.47 26.71
CA GLU A 334 -3.66 -4.37 27.45
C GLU A 334 -2.50 -5.11 26.75
N MET A 335 -2.80 -6.12 25.94
CA MET A 335 -1.79 -6.85 25.16
C MET A 335 -1.27 -6.00 23.99
N ASP A 336 -2.12 -5.15 23.38
CA ASP A 336 -1.75 -4.34 22.21
C ASP A 336 -0.56 -3.43 22.53
N GLY A 337 -0.54 -2.86 23.75
CA GLY A 337 0.42 -1.83 24.17
C GLY A 337 -0.05 -0.40 23.88
N LEU A 338 -1.31 -0.23 23.48
CA LEU A 338 -1.89 1.02 23.02
C LEU A 338 -3.13 1.43 23.82
N THR A 339 -3.27 2.72 24.08
CA THR A 339 -4.50 3.33 24.55
C THR A 339 -5.62 3.20 23.51
N ARG A 340 -6.87 3.42 23.95
CA ARG A 340 -8.03 3.42 23.05
C ARG A 340 -7.96 4.54 21.98
N ALA A 341 -7.28 5.64 22.26
CA ALA A 341 -7.11 6.73 21.29
C ALA A 341 -6.19 6.30 20.15
N GLU A 342 -5.04 5.73 20.50
CA GLU A 342 -4.01 5.23 19.58
C GLU A 342 -4.55 4.08 18.72
N ARG A 343 -5.22 3.08 19.33
CA ARG A 343 -5.88 1.97 18.59
C ARG A 343 -6.86 2.48 17.52
N GLN A 344 -7.58 3.56 17.79
CA GLN A 344 -8.47 4.17 16.80
C GLN A 344 -7.70 4.93 15.70
N SER A 345 -6.63 5.63 16.07
CA SER A 345 -5.78 6.38 15.12
C SER A 345 -5.02 5.45 14.18
N TYR A 346 -4.50 4.34 14.71
CA TYR A 346 -3.96 3.20 13.96
C TYR A 346 -4.98 2.71 12.92
N ALA A 347 -6.15 2.23 13.36
CA ALA A 347 -7.19 1.74 12.45
C ALA A 347 -7.68 2.82 11.46
N THR A 348 -7.63 4.10 11.83
CA THR A 348 -7.96 5.22 10.94
C THR A 348 -6.91 5.40 9.86
N LEU A 349 -5.61 5.45 10.22
CA LEU A 349 -4.52 5.63 9.25
C LEU A 349 -4.49 4.48 8.23
N TRP A 350 -4.59 3.22 8.68
CA TRP A 350 -4.58 2.06 7.79
C TRP A 350 -5.73 2.11 6.76
N ALA A 351 -6.95 2.37 7.24
CA ALA A 351 -8.12 2.41 6.38
C ALA A 351 -8.13 3.58 5.39
N ILE A 352 -7.61 4.76 5.76
CA ILE A 352 -7.49 5.88 4.81
C ILE A 352 -6.31 5.71 3.85
N SER A 353 -5.24 5.02 4.27
CA SER A 353 -4.06 4.71 3.45
C SER A 353 -4.26 3.55 2.47
N LYS A 354 -5.38 2.81 2.58
CA LYS A 354 -5.70 1.62 1.77
C LYS A 354 -4.73 0.46 2.02
N SER A 355 -4.24 0.35 3.26
CA SER A 355 -3.38 -0.76 3.66
C SER A 355 -4.20 -2.05 3.75
N PRO A 356 -3.64 -3.22 3.43
CA PRO A 356 -4.16 -4.49 3.87
C PRO A 356 -4.63 -4.45 5.34
N LEU A 357 -5.88 -4.87 5.57
CA LEU A 357 -6.46 -4.93 6.91
C LEU A 357 -6.33 -6.36 7.43
N TYR A 358 -5.11 -6.74 7.82
CA TYR A 358 -4.86 -7.98 8.52
C TYR A 358 -4.34 -7.71 9.93
N THR A 359 -4.83 -8.45 10.91
CA THR A 359 -4.52 -8.28 12.34
C THR A 359 -3.56 -9.38 12.80
N GLY A 360 -2.64 -9.07 13.71
CA GLY A 360 -1.83 -10.06 14.43
C GLY A 360 -2.37 -10.43 15.82
N ASP A 361 -3.55 -9.92 16.18
CA ASP A 361 -4.18 -10.12 17.49
C ASP A 361 -4.52 -11.61 17.76
N ASP A 362 -4.56 -12.01 19.03
CA ASP A 362 -5.25 -13.23 19.46
C ASP A 362 -6.75 -13.05 19.26
N LEU A 363 -7.26 -13.56 18.13
CA LEU A 363 -8.68 -13.49 17.77
C LEU A 363 -9.57 -14.21 18.79
N THR A 364 -9.03 -15.09 19.63
CA THR A 364 -9.77 -15.70 20.74
C THR A 364 -9.92 -14.81 21.97
N ARG A 365 -9.09 -13.76 22.09
CA ARG A 365 -9.04 -12.80 23.21
C ARG A 365 -9.33 -11.34 22.81
N LEU A 366 -10.03 -11.11 21.70
CA LEU A 366 -10.46 -9.75 21.32
C LEU A 366 -11.33 -9.12 22.41
N ASP A 367 -11.05 -7.87 22.78
CA ASP A 367 -11.94 -7.06 23.61
C ASP A 367 -13.07 -6.43 22.76
N ASP A 368 -14.15 -5.98 23.43
CA ASP A 368 -15.32 -5.41 22.74
C ASP A 368 -14.94 -4.20 21.87
N TYR A 369 -13.91 -3.44 22.26
CA TYR A 369 -13.51 -2.25 21.55
C TYR A 369 -12.73 -2.58 20.27
N GLY A 370 -11.76 -3.49 20.34
CA GLY A 370 -10.98 -3.97 19.21
C GLY A 370 -11.82 -4.71 18.20
N LEU A 371 -12.77 -5.54 18.68
CA LEU A 371 -13.80 -6.10 17.80
C LEU A 371 -14.63 -4.99 17.12
N SER A 372 -14.97 -3.90 17.80
CA SER A 372 -15.68 -2.77 17.18
C SER A 372 -14.84 -1.98 16.16
N LEU A 373 -13.52 -1.91 16.35
CA LEU A 373 -12.58 -1.31 15.40
C LEU A 373 -12.48 -2.18 14.14
N LEU A 374 -12.14 -3.46 14.31
CA LEU A 374 -11.93 -4.43 13.22
C LEU A 374 -13.20 -4.73 12.41
N THR A 375 -14.40 -4.48 12.95
CA THR A 375 -15.68 -4.81 12.28
C THR A 375 -16.49 -3.60 11.82
N ASN A 376 -15.94 -2.37 11.90
CA ASN A 376 -16.70 -1.19 11.49
C ASN A 376 -16.87 -1.08 9.97
N ARG A 377 -18.02 -1.53 9.46
CA ARG A 377 -18.35 -1.58 8.01
C ARG A 377 -18.17 -0.25 7.28
N GLU A 378 -18.31 0.90 7.94
CA GLU A 378 -18.09 2.20 7.29
C GLU A 378 -16.60 2.52 7.11
N VAL A 379 -15.75 2.10 8.04
CA VAL A 379 -14.29 2.25 7.97
C VAL A 379 -13.71 1.23 6.98
N ILE A 380 -14.19 -0.01 7.02
CA ILE A 380 -13.89 -1.02 6.00
C ILE A 380 -14.35 -0.56 4.60
N ALA A 381 -15.46 0.17 4.48
CA ALA A 381 -15.89 0.74 3.20
C ALA A 381 -15.03 1.94 2.75
N ILE A 382 -14.39 2.66 3.68
CA ILE A 382 -13.39 3.69 3.35
C ILE A 382 -12.13 3.02 2.80
N ASP A 383 -11.66 1.95 3.43
CA ASP A 383 -10.56 1.14 2.92
C ASP A 383 -10.89 0.51 1.54
N GLN A 384 -11.92 -0.34 1.49
CA GLN A 384 -12.25 -1.19 0.34
C GLN A 384 -12.87 -0.48 -0.88
N ASN A 385 -13.02 0.85 -0.88
CA ASN A 385 -13.50 1.58 -2.06
C ASN A 385 -12.39 1.89 -3.08
N GLY A 386 -12.77 2.06 -4.35
CA GLY A 386 -11.84 2.36 -5.45
C GLY A 386 -11.36 3.82 -5.55
N GLY A 387 -11.46 4.60 -4.47
CA GLY A 387 -10.81 5.91 -4.37
C GLY A 387 -9.31 5.78 -4.04
N PRO A 388 -8.51 6.84 -4.27
CA PRO A 388 -7.10 6.85 -3.90
C PRO A 388 -6.94 6.82 -2.36
N PRO A 389 -5.75 6.44 -1.85
CA PRO A 389 -5.35 6.72 -0.48
C PRO A 389 -5.50 8.21 -0.12
N ALA A 390 -5.83 8.48 1.13
CA ALA A 390 -5.78 9.82 1.68
C ALA A 390 -4.35 10.32 1.83
N ARG A 391 -4.18 11.64 1.78
CA ARG A 391 -2.89 12.32 2.02
C ARG A 391 -3.03 13.38 3.10
N PRO A 392 -1.91 13.82 3.72
CA PRO A 392 -1.87 15.03 4.53
C PRO A 392 -2.32 16.23 3.69
N VAL A 393 -3.32 16.95 4.20
CA VAL A 393 -3.87 18.18 3.62
C VAL A 393 -3.38 19.40 4.41
N THR A 394 -3.29 19.28 5.74
CA THR A 394 -2.59 20.26 6.60
C THR A 394 -1.62 19.51 7.53
N PRO A 395 -0.37 19.26 7.10
CA PRO A 395 0.67 18.55 7.86
C PRO A 395 1.40 19.42 8.92
N ALA A 396 0.81 20.54 9.35
CA ALA A 396 1.49 21.53 10.18
C ALA A 396 1.48 21.11 11.66
N GLY A 397 2.59 20.55 12.14
CA GLY A 397 2.74 20.07 13.52
C GLY A 397 1.85 18.87 13.82
N ASP A 398 1.57 18.67 15.12
CA ASP A 398 0.94 17.45 15.60
C ASP A 398 -0.55 17.34 15.24
N GLN A 399 -1.23 18.47 14.95
CA GLN A 399 -2.64 18.50 14.60
C GLN A 399 -2.85 18.40 13.09
N GLN A 400 -2.86 17.18 12.57
CA GLN A 400 -2.93 16.91 11.14
C GLN A 400 -4.37 16.71 10.63
N VAL A 401 -4.63 17.18 9.41
CA VAL A 401 -5.82 16.83 8.63
C VAL A 401 -5.38 16.06 7.40
N TRP A 402 -6.02 14.92 7.16
CA TRP A 402 -5.82 14.08 5.99
C TRP A 402 -7.12 13.93 5.20
N GLY A 403 -7.02 13.60 3.90
CA GLY A 403 -8.20 13.15 3.17
C GLY A 403 -7.98 12.78 1.71
N ALA A 404 -9.05 12.24 1.11
CA ALA A 404 -9.16 11.86 -0.28
C ALA A 404 -10.56 12.18 -0.81
N LYS A 405 -10.67 12.35 -2.13
CA LYS A 405 -11.98 12.41 -2.82
C LYS A 405 -12.40 10.99 -3.20
N ASN A 406 -13.58 10.59 -2.74
CA ASN A 406 -14.16 9.28 -3.00
C ASN A 406 -14.79 9.21 -4.40
N PRO A 407 -14.96 8.01 -5.01
CA PRO A 407 -15.52 7.87 -6.36
C PRO A 407 -16.96 8.39 -6.52
N ASP A 408 -17.73 8.44 -5.44
CA ASP A 408 -19.11 8.96 -5.41
C ASP A 408 -19.19 10.51 -5.30
N GLY A 409 -18.04 11.18 -5.25
CA GLY A 409 -17.91 12.63 -5.10
C GLY A 409 -18.00 13.13 -3.65
N THR A 410 -18.12 12.25 -2.65
CA THR A 410 -17.84 12.60 -1.25
C THR A 410 -16.33 12.71 -1.00
N TYR A 411 -15.95 13.16 0.19
CA TYR A 411 -14.58 13.17 0.67
C TYR A 411 -14.47 12.31 1.93
N THR A 412 -13.41 11.53 2.01
CA THR A 412 -12.92 10.96 3.26
C THR A 412 -12.04 12.02 3.93
N VAL A 413 -12.34 12.39 5.17
CA VAL A 413 -11.60 13.40 5.92
C VAL A 413 -11.26 12.85 7.31
N ALA A 414 -9.98 12.75 7.63
CA ALA A 414 -9.49 12.34 8.93
C ALA A 414 -8.83 13.52 9.66
N LEU A 415 -9.05 13.59 10.97
CA LEU A 415 -8.37 14.50 11.89
C LEU A 415 -7.53 13.65 12.83
N PHE A 416 -6.28 14.04 13.05
CA PHE A 416 -5.36 13.41 14.00
C PHE A 416 -4.74 14.46 14.91
N ASN A 417 -4.56 14.10 16.17
CA ASN A 417 -3.72 14.84 17.11
C ASN A 417 -2.59 13.90 17.53
N LEU A 418 -1.40 14.07 16.96
CA LEU A 418 -0.23 13.21 17.17
C LEU A 418 0.59 13.59 18.41
N GLY A 419 0.20 14.65 19.14
CA GLY A 419 0.95 15.13 20.30
C GLY A 419 0.41 14.60 21.63
N ASP A 420 1.26 14.68 22.67
CA ASP A 420 1.05 14.16 24.03
C ASP A 420 -0.11 14.78 24.83
N ALA A 421 -0.77 15.83 24.30
CA ALA A 421 -1.79 16.59 24.99
C ALA A 421 -3.08 16.74 24.16
N PRO A 422 -4.27 16.78 24.78
CA PRO A 422 -5.52 17.01 24.05
C PRO A 422 -5.53 18.33 23.29
N ALA A 423 -5.89 18.29 22.01
CA ALA A 423 -5.91 19.45 21.10
C ALA A 423 -7.19 19.52 20.26
N SER A 424 -7.49 20.70 19.72
CA SER A 424 -8.58 20.88 18.75
C SER A 424 -8.03 20.88 17.33
N VAL A 425 -8.51 19.97 16.50
CA VAL A 425 -8.08 19.82 15.10
C VAL A 425 -9.22 20.25 14.18
N THR A 426 -8.93 21.02 13.12
CA THR A 426 -9.93 21.62 12.24
C THR A 426 -9.66 21.33 10.77
N ALA A 427 -10.57 20.60 10.11
CA ALA A 427 -10.60 20.50 8.66
C ALA A 427 -11.36 21.68 8.07
N HIS A 428 -10.68 22.51 7.28
CA HIS A 428 -11.29 23.57 6.49
C HIS A 428 -11.71 23.03 5.12
N TRP A 429 -12.96 23.28 4.71
CA TRP A 429 -13.47 22.85 3.40
C TRP A 429 -12.68 23.45 2.23
N ALA A 430 -12.11 24.64 2.42
CA ALA A 430 -11.27 25.29 1.42
C ALA A 430 -10.03 24.47 1.06
N SER A 431 -9.45 23.72 2.01
CA SER A 431 -8.32 22.81 1.75
C SER A 431 -8.67 21.65 0.81
N PHE A 432 -9.96 21.38 0.62
CA PHE A 432 -10.51 20.34 -0.26
C PHE A 432 -11.17 20.94 -1.52
N GLY A 433 -11.00 22.23 -1.78
CA GLY A 433 -11.55 22.92 -2.95
C GLY A 433 -13.06 23.18 -2.92
N PHE A 434 -13.69 23.21 -1.74
CA PHE A 434 -15.10 23.59 -1.58
C PHE A 434 -15.36 24.51 -0.38
N THR A 435 -16.57 25.05 -0.27
CA THR A 435 -16.97 25.99 0.79
C THR A 435 -18.47 25.89 1.07
N GLY A 436 -18.97 26.67 2.04
CA GLY A 436 -20.37 26.69 2.44
C GLY A 436 -20.76 25.45 3.26
N ASN A 437 -22.00 25.01 3.12
CA ASN A 437 -22.56 23.91 3.91
C ASN A 437 -22.25 22.56 3.29
N ALA A 438 -21.37 21.79 3.92
CA ALA A 438 -21.13 20.37 3.61
C ALA A 438 -21.89 19.48 4.60
N THR A 439 -22.39 18.32 4.17
CA THR A 439 -23.01 17.34 5.08
C THR A 439 -21.94 16.39 5.60
N VAL A 440 -21.86 16.20 6.91
CA VAL A 440 -20.81 15.41 7.57
C VAL A 440 -21.39 14.23 8.34
N ARG A 441 -20.78 13.06 8.18
CA ARG A 441 -21.03 11.85 8.97
C ARG A 441 -19.75 11.41 9.67
N ASP A 442 -19.83 11.20 10.98
CA ASP A 442 -18.78 10.57 11.80
C ASP A 442 -18.92 9.05 11.67
N VAL A 443 -17.92 8.38 11.09
CA VAL A 443 -18.01 6.94 10.76
C VAL A 443 -17.64 6.04 11.94
N TRP A 444 -16.88 6.56 12.91
CA TRP A 444 -16.57 5.82 14.14
C TRP A 444 -17.78 5.80 15.08
N ASN A 445 -18.44 6.95 15.24
CA ASN A 445 -19.67 7.06 16.03
C ASN A 445 -20.94 6.71 15.24
N ARG A 446 -20.83 6.42 13.93
CA ARG A 446 -21.94 6.15 12.98
C ARG A 446 -23.03 7.22 13.00
N LEU A 447 -22.63 8.47 13.24
CA LEU A 447 -23.51 9.59 13.60
C LEU A 447 -23.51 10.65 12.49
N ASP A 448 -24.69 11.01 12.00
CA ASP A 448 -24.84 12.14 11.08
C ASP A 448 -24.76 13.46 11.87
N LEU A 449 -23.70 14.23 11.63
CA LEU A 449 -23.45 15.52 12.29
C LEU A 449 -24.16 16.70 11.61
N GLY A 450 -24.99 16.40 10.60
CA GLY A 450 -25.75 17.38 9.82
C GLY A 450 -24.86 18.22 8.90
N LYS A 451 -25.30 19.46 8.64
CA LYS A 451 -24.56 20.41 7.80
C LYS A 451 -23.57 21.21 8.64
N LYS A 452 -22.30 21.25 8.22
CA LYS A 452 -21.24 22.09 8.80
C LYS A 452 -20.78 23.12 7.78
N LYS A 453 -20.71 24.38 8.20
CA LYS A 453 -20.37 25.52 7.34
C LYS A 453 -18.85 25.78 7.36
N ASN A 454 -18.23 25.77 6.19
CA ASN A 454 -16.82 26.08 5.90
C ASN A 454 -15.75 25.20 6.60
N ALA A 455 -16.04 24.54 7.73
CA ALA A 455 -15.10 23.66 8.42
C ALA A 455 -15.82 22.64 9.33
N ILE A 456 -15.06 21.66 9.83
CA ILE A 456 -15.38 20.87 11.02
C ILE A 456 -14.19 20.86 11.99
N THR A 457 -14.47 21.05 13.28
CA THR A 457 -13.49 20.97 14.38
C THR A 457 -13.86 19.84 15.33
N ALA A 458 -12.88 19.09 15.82
CA ALA A 458 -13.04 18.12 16.88
C ALA A 458 -11.96 18.33 17.96
N ALA A 459 -12.35 18.23 19.23
CA ALA A 459 -11.40 18.09 20.33
C ALA A 459 -10.99 16.61 20.43
N LEU A 460 -9.70 16.33 20.30
CA LEU A 460 -9.11 15.00 20.30
C LEU A 460 -8.25 14.86 21.57
N PRO A 461 -8.20 13.68 22.22
CA PRO A 461 -7.19 13.40 23.23
C PRO A 461 -5.79 13.37 22.60
N ALA A 462 -4.76 13.20 23.42
CA ALA A 462 -3.44 12.78 22.95
C ALA A 462 -3.57 11.55 22.04
N HIS A 463 -2.84 11.54 20.93
CA HIS A 463 -2.81 10.47 19.92
C HIS A 463 -4.19 10.11 19.33
N GLY A 464 -5.17 11.00 19.48
CA GLY A 464 -6.57 10.76 19.12
C GLY A 464 -6.93 11.12 17.69
N SER A 465 -7.97 10.46 17.17
CA SER A 465 -8.46 10.65 15.81
C SER A 465 -9.97 10.90 15.71
N ARG A 466 -10.41 11.45 14.59
CA ARG A 466 -11.79 11.33 14.06
C ARG A 466 -11.76 11.09 12.57
N LEU A 467 -12.73 10.34 12.07
CA LEU A 467 -12.88 10.01 10.66
C LEU A 467 -14.28 10.37 10.18
N PHE A 468 -14.36 11.05 9.05
CA PHE A 468 -15.60 11.57 8.48
C PHE A 468 -15.76 11.22 7.01
N THR A 469 -17.00 10.96 6.62
CA THR A 469 -17.44 11.09 5.23
C THR A 469 -18.14 12.44 5.07
N VAL A 470 -17.68 13.23 4.09
CA VAL A 470 -18.15 14.61 3.86
C VAL A 470 -18.71 14.72 2.45
N ARG A 471 -20.01 15.04 2.33
CA ARG A 471 -20.59 15.45 1.04
C ARG A 471 -20.30 16.94 0.83
N PRO A 472 -19.56 17.33 -0.22
CA PRO A 472 -19.08 18.70 -0.37
C PRO A 472 -20.21 19.71 -0.55
N GLY A 473 -19.89 20.96 -0.19
CA GLY A 473 -20.75 22.12 -0.43
C GLY A 473 -20.58 22.69 -1.83
N THR A 474 -20.46 24.02 -1.93
CA THR A 474 -20.22 24.72 -3.20
C THR A 474 -18.74 24.61 -3.56
N ALA A 475 -18.41 24.31 -4.83
CA ALA A 475 -17.03 24.35 -5.32
C ALA A 475 -16.40 25.74 -5.10
N LEU A 476 -15.14 25.76 -4.67
CA LEU A 476 -14.41 26.99 -4.34
C LEU A 476 -13.57 27.43 -5.53
N ALA A 477 -13.81 28.65 -6.03
CA ALA A 477 -12.94 29.26 -7.03
C ALA A 477 -11.67 29.81 -6.37
N SER A 478 -10.52 29.51 -6.97
CA SER A 478 -9.20 30.04 -6.58
C SER A 478 -8.57 30.84 -7.72
N THR A 479 -7.54 31.61 -7.39
CA THR A 479 -6.60 32.21 -8.34
C THR A 479 -5.24 31.56 -8.12
N SER A 480 -4.68 30.98 -9.18
CA SER A 480 -3.33 30.38 -9.15
C SER A 480 -2.25 31.42 -9.45
N TYR A 481 -1.09 31.25 -8.83
CA TYR A 481 0.12 32.03 -9.06
C TYR A 481 1.30 31.05 -9.14
N GLU A 482 1.98 31.01 -10.28
CA GLU A 482 3.12 30.09 -10.50
C GLU A 482 4.38 30.64 -9.80
N ALA A 483 5.25 29.76 -9.29
CA ALA A 483 6.41 30.17 -8.50
C ALA A 483 7.49 30.84 -9.35
N GLU A 484 7.67 30.39 -10.58
CA GLU A 484 8.63 30.88 -11.58
C GLU A 484 8.19 32.16 -12.30
N ALA A 485 6.99 32.68 -12.00
CA ALA A 485 6.47 33.87 -12.65
C ALA A 485 7.44 35.07 -12.50
N ALA A 486 7.74 35.75 -13.60
CA ALA A 486 8.74 36.83 -13.65
C ALA A 486 8.44 38.05 -12.75
N ALA A 487 7.23 38.15 -12.21
CA ALA A 487 6.85 39.16 -11.23
C ALA A 487 7.31 38.81 -9.79
N ASN A 488 7.61 37.54 -9.51
CA ASN A 488 8.06 37.07 -8.20
C ASN A 488 9.53 37.45 -7.93
N THR A 489 9.96 37.38 -6.67
CA THR A 489 11.36 37.60 -6.28
C THR A 489 11.98 36.30 -5.79
N LEU A 490 13.10 35.91 -6.40
CA LEU A 490 13.96 34.81 -5.93
C LEU A 490 15.20 35.40 -5.26
N THR A 491 15.63 34.83 -4.13
CA THR A 491 16.86 35.25 -3.42
C THR A 491 17.68 34.04 -2.96
N GLY A 492 18.95 34.27 -2.60
CA GLY A 492 19.85 33.20 -2.18
C GLY A 492 20.14 32.25 -3.34
N ASN A 493 20.03 30.95 -3.10
CA ASN A 493 20.23 29.90 -4.12
C ASN A 493 18.96 29.60 -4.95
N ALA A 494 17.81 30.19 -4.59
CA ALA A 494 16.52 29.91 -5.21
C ALA A 494 16.56 30.14 -6.73
N SER A 495 16.14 29.13 -7.49
CA SER A 495 16.26 29.14 -8.95
C SER A 495 15.17 28.32 -9.63
N VAL A 496 14.84 28.70 -10.85
CA VAL A 496 13.84 28.02 -11.68
C VAL A 496 14.45 26.76 -12.28
N GLY A 497 13.74 25.63 -12.16
CA GLY A 497 14.08 24.34 -12.76
C GLY A 497 12.92 23.75 -13.55
N GLY A 498 13.22 22.82 -14.47
CA GLY A 498 12.21 22.09 -15.22
C GLY A 498 11.50 21.04 -14.35
N CYS A 499 10.22 20.80 -14.63
CA CYS A 499 9.40 19.78 -13.99
C CYS A 499 8.18 19.46 -14.86
N ASP A 500 8.21 18.35 -15.60
CA ASP A 500 7.15 18.00 -16.58
C ASP A 500 5.76 17.82 -15.96
N ALA A 501 5.68 17.47 -14.67
CA ALA A 501 4.41 17.32 -13.94
C ALA A 501 3.91 18.63 -13.28
N CYS A 502 4.75 19.66 -13.21
CA CYS A 502 4.43 20.93 -12.58
C CYS A 502 3.65 21.86 -13.52
N SER A 503 3.06 22.90 -12.93
CA SER A 503 2.42 24.00 -13.67
C SER A 503 3.46 24.65 -14.59
N GLY A 504 3.07 25.00 -15.82
CA GLY A 504 4.00 25.59 -16.80
C GLY A 504 5.19 24.72 -17.22
N GLY A 505 5.31 23.47 -16.72
CA GLY A 505 6.50 22.63 -16.88
C GLY A 505 7.70 23.05 -16.03
N GLN A 506 7.50 23.90 -15.02
CA GLN A 506 8.58 24.52 -14.23
C GLN A 506 8.25 24.54 -12.73
N LYS A 507 9.27 24.76 -11.91
CA LYS A 507 9.17 24.93 -10.45
C LYS A 507 10.32 25.81 -9.96
N VAL A 508 10.19 26.38 -8.76
CA VAL A 508 11.31 27.02 -8.06
C VAL A 508 11.87 26.06 -7.02
N GLY A 509 13.12 25.67 -7.24
CA GLY A 509 13.89 24.82 -6.33
C GLY A 509 15.13 25.50 -5.80
N ASN A 510 16.08 24.70 -5.32
CA ASN A 510 17.31 25.16 -4.65
C ASN A 510 17.02 26.10 -3.46
N LEU A 511 15.91 25.84 -2.76
CA LEU A 511 15.52 26.52 -1.53
C LEU A 511 16.35 25.94 -0.36
N TYR A 512 17.58 26.42 -0.24
CA TYR A 512 18.47 26.14 0.90
C TYR A 512 19.41 27.31 1.17
N ALA A 513 19.91 27.39 2.41
CA ALA A 513 20.88 28.40 2.88
C ALA A 513 20.47 29.86 2.55
N GLY A 514 19.24 30.23 2.93
CA GLY A 514 18.65 31.55 2.67
C GLY A 514 18.02 31.68 1.28
N GLY A 515 17.79 30.56 0.59
CA GLY A 515 16.98 30.51 -0.62
C GLY A 515 15.52 30.88 -0.30
N THR A 516 14.97 31.87 -1.02
CA THR A 516 13.55 32.25 -0.88
C THR A 516 12.86 32.42 -2.23
N VAL A 517 11.56 32.12 -2.25
CA VAL A 517 10.63 32.55 -3.32
C VAL A 517 9.52 33.40 -2.70
N ARG A 518 9.38 34.62 -3.21
CA ARG A 518 8.35 35.58 -2.79
C ARG A 518 7.40 35.88 -3.95
N PHE A 519 6.17 35.44 -3.80
CA PHE A 519 5.04 35.82 -4.63
C PHE A 519 4.68 37.28 -4.32
N ASN A 520 4.65 38.15 -5.34
CA ASN A 520 4.55 39.61 -5.12
C ASN A 520 3.14 40.20 -5.29
N ASP A 521 2.37 39.66 -6.23
CA ASP A 521 1.11 40.29 -6.69
C ASP A 521 -0.16 39.53 -6.23
N VAL A 522 -0.09 38.87 -5.06
CA VAL A 522 -1.18 38.02 -4.55
C VAL A 522 -2.37 38.88 -4.14
N THR A 523 -3.41 38.92 -4.97
CA THR A 523 -4.53 39.84 -4.80
C THR A 523 -5.74 39.15 -4.18
N VAL A 524 -6.29 39.72 -3.10
CA VAL A 524 -7.56 39.27 -2.49
C VAL A 524 -8.55 40.43 -2.28
N ARG A 525 -9.85 40.11 -2.28
CA ARG A 525 -10.93 41.13 -2.24
C ARG A 525 -11.24 41.68 -0.84
N ARG A 526 -10.86 40.97 0.22
CA ARG A 526 -11.17 41.33 1.61
C ARG A 526 -10.07 40.86 2.56
N ASP A 527 -9.87 41.57 3.65
CA ASP A 527 -9.09 41.11 4.80
C ASP A 527 -9.63 39.76 5.31
N GLY A 528 -8.73 38.86 5.71
CA GLY A 528 -9.09 37.60 6.37
C GLY A 528 -7.98 36.56 6.38
N ILE A 529 -8.31 35.39 6.94
CA ILE A 529 -7.42 34.22 6.95
C ILE A 529 -7.81 33.33 5.78
N TYR A 530 -6.93 33.20 4.79
CA TYR A 530 -7.13 32.40 3.60
C TYR A 530 -6.42 31.06 3.74
N THR A 531 -7.13 29.99 3.37
CA THR A 531 -6.55 28.66 3.20
C THR A 531 -5.89 28.61 1.82
N VAL A 532 -4.59 28.88 1.76
CA VAL A 532 -3.80 28.85 0.53
C VAL A 532 -3.31 27.43 0.29
N ALA A 533 -3.63 26.88 -0.88
CA ALA A 533 -3.07 25.61 -1.31
C ALA A 533 -1.69 25.85 -1.95
N VAL A 534 -0.72 25.00 -1.63
CA VAL A 534 0.66 25.06 -2.12
C VAL A 534 0.96 23.75 -2.85
N SER A 535 1.18 23.85 -4.17
CA SER A 535 1.65 22.73 -4.97
C SER A 535 3.18 22.67 -4.93
N TYR A 536 3.74 21.48 -4.72
CA TYR A 536 5.16 21.29 -4.39
C TYR A 536 5.66 19.92 -4.83
N VAL A 537 6.99 19.76 -4.80
CA VAL A 537 7.69 18.50 -5.06
C VAL A 537 8.78 18.30 -4.01
N SER A 538 8.93 17.10 -3.45
CA SER A 538 9.95 16.78 -2.45
C SER A 538 10.26 15.28 -2.42
N GLY A 539 11.49 14.86 -2.70
CA GLY A 539 11.87 13.43 -2.62
C GLY A 539 11.88 12.88 -1.19
N ASP A 540 12.10 13.75 -0.22
CA ASP A 540 12.20 13.50 1.22
C ASP A 540 11.24 14.44 1.99
N VAL A 541 11.00 14.16 3.28
CA VAL A 541 10.22 15.05 4.15
C VAL A 541 11.01 16.32 4.42
N ARG A 542 10.43 17.50 4.15
CA ARG A 542 11.10 18.80 4.30
C ARG A 542 10.24 19.81 5.03
N SER A 543 10.83 20.96 5.38
CA SER A 543 10.10 22.09 5.95
C SER A 543 10.50 23.41 5.27
N VAL A 544 9.60 24.38 5.29
CA VAL A 544 9.87 25.75 4.85
C VAL A 544 9.06 26.74 5.69
N HIS A 545 9.65 27.91 5.97
CA HIS A 545 8.99 28.97 6.71
C HIS A 545 8.14 29.80 5.75
N VAL A 546 6.81 29.78 5.95
CA VAL A 546 5.85 30.47 5.07
C VAL A 546 5.29 31.69 5.78
N SER A 547 5.42 32.88 5.20
CA SER A 547 4.89 34.13 5.75
C SER A 547 4.10 34.94 4.72
N ALA A 548 3.22 35.83 5.20
CA ALA A 548 2.51 36.79 4.38
C ALA A 548 2.81 38.22 4.82
N ASN A 549 3.01 39.13 3.86
CA ASN A 549 3.23 40.57 4.10
C ASN A 549 4.38 40.91 5.07
N GLY A 550 5.38 40.03 5.20
CA GLY A 550 6.49 40.18 6.14
C GLY A 550 6.09 40.04 7.63
N GLY A 551 4.90 39.52 7.92
CA GLY A 551 4.48 39.17 9.28
C GLY A 551 5.12 37.87 9.77
N ASN A 552 4.75 37.46 10.99
CA ASN A 552 5.16 36.18 11.56
C ASN A 552 4.72 35.04 10.63
N GLY A 553 5.67 34.20 10.22
CA GLY A 553 5.38 33.02 9.41
C GLY A 553 5.07 31.79 10.26
N THR A 554 4.89 30.66 9.58
CA THR A 554 4.70 29.34 10.17
C THR A 554 5.65 28.37 9.47
N TYR A 555 6.32 27.50 10.23
CA TYR A 555 7.03 26.37 9.66
C TYR A 555 6.00 25.34 9.20
N LEU A 556 5.95 25.12 7.89
CA LEU A 556 5.10 24.10 7.28
C LEU A 556 5.98 22.90 6.93
N LYS A 557 5.67 21.75 7.53
CA LYS A 557 6.19 20.44 7.12
C LYS A 557 5.57 20.08 5.77
N PHE A 558 6.36 19.50 4.88
CA PHE A 558 5.93 18.99 3.59
C PHE A 558 6.31 17.50 3.56
N PRO A 559 5.31 16.60 3.50
CA PRO A 559 5.56 15.17 3.31
C PRO A 559 6.40 14.90 2.07
N SER A 560 7.06 13.74 2.01
CA SER A 560 7.69 13.30 0.76
C SER A 560 6.61 13.02 -0.30
N THR A 561 6.89 13.42 -1.54
CA THR A 561 6.14 13.06 -2.75
C THR A 561 6.67 11.78 -3.41
N GLY A 562 7.68 11.14 -2.79
CA GLY A 562 8.33 9.91 -3.20
C GLY A 562 9.46 10.06 -4.23
N ASP A 563 9.56 11.22 -4.89
CA ASP A 563 10.59 11.54 -5.89
C ASP A 563 10.64 13.06 -6.18
N TRP A 564 11.55 13.48 -7.06
CA TRP A 564 11.74 14.89 -7.45
C TRP A 564 10.93 15.34 -8.69
N GLY A 565 9.95 14.54 -9.13
CA GLY A 565 9.07 14.82 -10.28
C GLY A 565 7.57 14.75 -9.98
N THR A 566 7.14 14.22 -8.83
CA THR A 566 5.74 14.06 -8.45
C THR A 566 5.23 15.29 -7.71
N VAL A 567 4.16 15.91 -8.22
CA VAL A 567 3.52 17.08 -7.58
C VAL A 567 2.43 16.66 -6.59
N GLU A 568 2.56 17.11 -5.35
CA GLU A 568 1.49 17.06 -4.34
C GLU A 568 0.98 18.46 -3.99
N THR A 569 -0.01 18.54 -3.09
CA THR A 569 -0.53 19.81 -2.59
C THR A 569 -0.91 19.72 -1.12
N VAL A 570 -0.44 20.69 -0.34
CA VAL A 570 -0.81 20.91 1.07
C VAL A 570 -1.46 22.29 1.22
N SER A 571 -2.07 22.58 2.37
CA SER A 571 -2.73 23.85 2.65
C SER A 571 -2.15 24.55 3.88
N VAL A 572 -2.09 25.88 3.82
CA VAL A 572 -1.64 26.76 4.91
C VAL A 572 -2.63 27.90 5.14
N GLN A 573 -2.83 28.28 6.40
CA GLN A 573 -3.67 29.43 6.76
C GLN A 573 -2.81 30.71 6.79
N LEU A 574 -3.12 31.69 5.94
CA LEU A 574 -2.38 32.94 5.85
C LEU A 574 -3.30 34.15 6.02
N ALA A 575 -2.90 35.11 6.84
CA ALA A 575 -3.61 36.37 7.02
C ALA A 575 -3.28 37.35 5.88
N LEU A 576 -4.25 37.57 4.99
CA LEU A 576 -4.12 38.46 3.83
C LEU A 576 -5.00 39.70 3.99
N LYS A 577 -4.59 40.79 3.34
CA LYS A 577 -5.22 42.10 3.31
C LYS A 577 -5.91 42.36 1.98
N ALA A 578 -7.00 43.11 2.00
CA ALA A 578 -7.68 43.55 0.77
C ALA A 578 -6.71 44.32 -0.14
N GLY A 579 -6.66 43.94 -1.42
CA GLY A 579 -5.65 44.42 -2.37
C GLY A 579 -4.49 43.42 -2.54
N VAL A 580 -3.30 43.95 -2.81
CA VAL A 580 -2.09 43.17 -3.15
C VAL A 580 -1.35 42.75 -1.88
N ASN A 581 -0.85 41.52 -1.86
CA ASN A 581 -0.12 40.90 -0.76
C ASN A 581 1.14 40.22 -1.27
N THR A 582 2.13 40.08 -0.39
CA THR A 582 3.25 39.15 -0.60
C THR A 582 3.04 37.85 0.16
N ILE A 583 3.47 36.73 -0.42
CA ILE A 583 3.63 35.44 0.27
C ILE A 583 5.06 34.96 0.02
N THR A 584 5.80 34.66 1.09
CA THR A 584 7.20 34.24 1.01
C THR A 584 7.36 32.83 1.55
N PHE A 585 8.09 31.99 0.81
CA PHE A 585 8.63 30.71 1.25
C PHE A 585 10.13 30.89 1.47
N ASP A 586 10.58 30.73 2.71
CA ASP A 586 11.96 30.94 3.15
C ASP A 586 12.53 29.65 3.73
N SER A 587 13.62 29.16 3.16
CA SER A 587 14.30 27.93 3.61
C SER A 587 15.04 28.09 4.93
N GLY A 588 15.35 29.32 5.34
CA GLY A 588 16.28 29.58 6.42
C GLY A 588 17.61 28.85 6.18
N THR A 589 18.09 28.10 7.17
CA THR A 589 19.33 27.31 7.09
C THR A 589 19.13 25.89 6.55
N TRP A 590 17.91 25.47 6.25
CA TRP A 590 17.55 24.07 5.95
C TRP A 590 17.37 23.83 4.46
N TYR A 591 17.19 22.56 4.07
CA TYR A 591 16.69 22.21 2.74
C TYR A 591 15.16 22.20 2.75
N SER A 592 14.55 22.91 1.81
CA SER A 592 13.11 23.01 1.63
C SER A 592 12.62 22.21 0.40
N PRO A 593 11.32 21.91 0.29
CA PRO A 593 10.75 21.35 -0.93
C PRO A 593 10.85 22.35 -2.09
N ASP A 594 10.75 21.87 -3.32
CA ASP A 594 10.59 22.74 -4.47
C ASP A 594 9.12 23.21 -4.57
N ILE A 595 8.89 24.49 -4.86
CA ILE A 595 7.55 25.08 -4.97
C ILE A 595 7.17 25.19 -6.46
N ASP A 596 6.05 24.56 -6.83
CA ASP A 596 5.44 24.65 -8.16
C ASP A 596 4.58 25.92 -8.23
N ARG A 597 3.55 26.01 -7.38
CA ARG A 597 2.64 27.16 -7.36
C ARG A 597 1.86 27.31 -6.06
N ILE A 598 1.15 28.43 -5.94
CA ILE A 598 0.10 28.60 -4.93
C ILE A 598 -1.26 28.84 -5.58
N ALA A 599 -2.34 28.40 -4.91
CA ALA A 599 -3.71 28.71 -5.28
C ALA A 599 -4.45 29.34 -4.09
N VAL A 600 -4.91 30.58 -4.28
CA VAL A 600 -5.55 31.39 -3.23
C VAL A 600 -7.06 31.47 -3.48
N PRO A 601 -7.92 31.10 -2.52
CA PRO A 601 -9.37 31.23 -2.66
C PRO A 601 -9.84 32.65 -2.97
N GLN A 602 -10.75 32.79 -3.93
CA GLN A 602 -11.36 34.09 -4.26
C GLN A 602 -12.35 34.58 -3.20
N THR A 603 -12.67 33.73 -2.21
CA THR A 603 -13.56 33.97 -1.07
C THR A 603 -13.13 33.15 0.15
N LEU A 604 -13.11 33.76 1.34
CA LEU A 604 -13.12 33.05 2.64
C LEU A 604 -14.38 32.16 2.82
#